data_AF-A0A7Z9WT06-F1
#
_entry.id   AF-A0A7Z9WT06-F1
#
_cell.length_a   1.000
_cell.length_b   1.000
_cell.length_c   1.000
_cell.angle_alpha   90.00
_cell.angle_beta   90.00
_cell.angle_gamma   90.00
#
_symmetry.space_group_name_H-M   'P 1'
#
loop_
_entity.id
_entity.type
_entity.pdbx_description
1 polymer ?
#
loop_
_entity_poly.entity_id
_entity_poly.type
_entity_poly.pdbx_seq_one_letter_code
_entity_poly.pdbx_strand_id
1 'polypeptide(L)'
;MAQYIYTMNRVSKVVPPNRYILKDISLSFFPGAKIGVLGLNGAGKSTLLRIMAGVDKEFEGEARPQPGIRIGYLPQEPQLDESRDVRGNVEEGLGELKALLERFNEVTAAFADPDADFDKLLAEQAELQDKIEATGGWELERKLEIAADALRLPPWDADVSKLSGGEKRRVALCKLLLAQPDMLLLDEPTNHLDAESIAWLERYLHDYPGTVVAITHDRYFLDNVAEWILELDRGEGIPWKGNYSSWLEQKEKRLEMEAKQEQARIKAMQQELEWVRSNPKGRQAKSKARIQRFEELANRSMQKRNETNELYIPVAERLGNKVIEAKNITKAFGNRLLIDDLSFNVPPGAIVGIIGPNGAGKSTLFRMIIGQEQPDRGTIEIGETVN
;
A
#
# COMPACT_ATOMS: atom_id res chain seq x y z
N MET A 1 -11.38 11.84 26.90
CA MET A 1 -10.66 11.32 25.71
C MET A 1 -11.56 11.54 24.51
N ALA A 2 -11.04 12.07 23.40
CA ALA A 2 -11.83 12.20 22.18
C ALA A 2 -12.28 10.80 21.72
N GLN A 3 -13.54 10.66 21.31
CA GLN A 3 -14.12 9.37 20.94
C GLN A 3 -13.54 8.80 19.63
N TYR A 4 -12.99 9.67 18.77
CA TYR A 4 -12.53 9.35 17.43
C TYR A 4 -11.20 10.05 17.14
N ILE A 5 -10.27 9.34 16.49
CA ILE A 5 -8.98 9.88 16.05
C ILE A 5 -9.10 10.60 14.70
N TYR A 6 -10.05 10.20 13.87
CA TYR A 6 -10.33 10.81 12.58
C TYR A 6 -11.81 10.70 12.26
N THR A 7 -12.39 11.72 11.62
CA THR A 7 -13.80 11.74 11.23
C THR A 7 -13.95 12.24 9.80
N MET A 8 -14.86 11.59 9.06
CA MET A 8 -15.25 11.98 7.71
C MET A 8 -16.77 12.10 7.67
N ASN A 9 -17.29 13.19 7.12
CA ASN A 9 -18.71 13.46 7.01
C ASN A 9 -19.05 13.86 5.57
N ARG A 10 -19.79 12.98 4.89
CA ARG A 10 -20.24 13.13 3.50
C ARG A 10 -19.13 13.51 2.53
N VAL A 11 -17.97 12.90 2.69
CA VAL A 11 -16.81 13.21 1.83
C VAL A 11 -17.04 12.66 0.43
N SER A 12 -17.02 13.55 -0.56
CA SER A 12 -17.16 13.19 -1.98
C SER A 12 -16.03 13.79 -2.81
N LYS A 13 -15.54 13.03 -3.78
CA LYS A 13 -14.52 13.49 -4.74
C LYS A 13 -15.02 13.23 -6.15
N VAL A 14 -15.07 14.29 -6.94
CA VAL A 14 -15.40 14.25 -8.37
C VAL A 14 -14.12 14.42 -9.18
N VAL A 15 -13.96 13.58 -10.21
CA VAL A 15 -12.85 13.63 -11.15
C VAL A 15 -13.41 13.94 -12.54
N PRO A 16 -12.75 14.76 -13.37
CA PRO A 16 -13.19 15.01 -14.75
C PRO A 16 -13.39 13.69 -15.52
N PRO A 17 -14.44 13.55 -16.36
CA PRO A 17 -15.41 14.55 -16.81
C PRO A 17 -16.73 14.62 -16.00
N ASN A 18 -16.72 14.31 -14.69
CA ASN A 18 -17.85 14.22 -13.72
C ASN A 18 -18.11 12.79 -13.21
N ARG A 19 -17.04 12.05 -12.93
CA ARG A 19 -17.15 10.75 -12.25
C ARG A 19 -16.88 10.93 -10.76
N TYR A 20 -17.84 10.55 -9.92
CA TYR A 20 -17.58 10.38 -8.49
C TYR A 20 -16.63 9.19 -8.29
N ILE A 21 -15.45 9.45 -7.74
CA ILE A 21 -14.52 8.40 -7.32
C ILE A 21 -14.75 8.03 -5.85
N LEU A 22 -15.18 9.00 -5.04
CA LEU A 22 -15.69 8.84 -3.69
C LEU A 22 -17.01 9.60 -3.59
N LYS A 23 -17.98 9.05 -2.87
CA LYS A 23 -19.32 9.61 -2.75
C LYS A 23 -19.87 9.41 -1.34
N ASP A 24 -20.24 10.50 -0.70
CA ASP A 24 -20.92 10.56 0.60
C ASP A 24 -20.24 9.76 1.73
N ILE A 25 -18.91 9.61 1.68
CA ILE A 25 -18.14 8.84 2.65
C ILE A 25 -18.29 9.44 4.04
N SER A 26 -18.93 8.69 4.94
CA SER A 26 -19.18 9.09 6.32
C SER A 26 -18.66 8.02 7.26
N LEU A 27 -17.47 8.24 7.83
CA LEU A 27 -16.73 7.26 8.60
C LEU A 27 -16.16 7.90 9.86
N SER A 28 -16.02 7.10 10.92
CA SER A 28 -15.38 7.51 12.16
C SER A 28 -14.34 6.47 12.55
N PHE A 29 -13.12 6.93 12.81
CA PHE A 29 -11.98 6.08 13.09
C PHE A 29 -11.71 6.10 14.59
N PHE A 30 -11.59 4.92 15.19
CA PHE A 30 -11.29 4.77 16.61
C PHE A 30 -9.78 4.73 16.85
N PRO A 31 -9.29 5.29 17.97
CA PRO A 31 -7.90 5.13 18.38
C PRO A 31 -7.50 3.65 18.48
N GLY A 32 -6.35 3.29 17.92
CA GLY A 32 -5.79 1.93 17.96
C GLY A 32 -6.33 0.97 16.89
N ALA A 33 -7.37 1.36 16.14
CA ALA A 33 -7.98 0.48 15.15
C ALA A 33 -7.01 0.12 14.02
N LYS A 34 -7.04 -1.15 13.58
CA LYS A 34 -6.30 -1.65 12.41
C LYS A 34 -7.26 -1.87 11.26
N ILE A 35 -7.13 -1.05 10.22
CA ILE A 35 -8.09 -0.99 9.13
C ILE A 35 -7.39 -1.31 7.81
N GLY A 36 -7.86 -2.36 7.14
CA GLY A 36 -7.50 -2.70 5.77
C GLY A 36 -8.46 -2.05 4.78
N VAL A 37 -7.96 -1.29 3.81
CA VAL A 37 -8.79 -0.66 2.78
C VAL A 37 -8.75 -1.50 1.51
N LEU A 38 -9.91 -1.99 1.09
CA LEU A 38 -10.11 -2.82 -0.09
C LEU A 38 -10.96 -2.13 -1.14
N GLY A 39 -10.91 -2.63 -2.37
CA GLY A 39 -11.69 -2.09 -3.48
C GLY A 39 -11.00 -2.33 -4.81
N LEU A 40 -11.76 -2.20 -5.89
CA LEU A 40 -11.24 -2.37 -7.26
C LEU A 40 -10.23 -1.26 -7.62
N ASN A 41 -9.50 -1.46 -8.70
CA ASN A 41 -8.65 -0.41 -9.25
C ASN A 41 -9.53 0.77 -9.71
N GLY A 42 -9.16 1.97 -9.29
CA GLY A 42 -9.98 3.17 -9.52
C GLY A 42 -11.19 3.33 -8.58
N ALA A 43 -11.34 2.51 -7.54
CA ALA A 43 -12.38 2.68 -6.52
C ALA A 43 -12.13 3.85 -5.54
N GLY A 44 -11.00 4.56 -5.66
CA GLY A 44 -10.69 5.71 -4.83
C GLY A 44 -9.87 5.43 -3.56
N LYS A 45 -9.29 4.24 -3.40
CA LYS A 45 -8.48 3.85 -2.23
C LYS A 45 -7.37 4.85 -1.91
N SER A 46 -6.45 5.07 -2.84
CA SER A 46 -5.35 6.04 -2.66
C SER A 46 -5.86 7.48 -2.50
N THR A 47 -6.98 7.82 -3.14
CA THR A 47 -7.61 9.14 -2.98
C THR A 47 -8.15 9.33 -1.57
N LEU A 48 -8.77 8.31 -0.97
CA LEU A 48 -9.22 8.33 0.41
C LEU A 48 -8.06 8.62 1.37
N LEU A 49 -6.95 7.89 1.23
CA LEU A 49 -5.76 8.11 2.07
C LEU A 49 -5.15 9.49 1.86
N ARG A 50 -5.09 10.00 0.62
CA ARG A 50 -4.60 11.37 0.35
C ARG A 50 -5.46 12.45 1.00
N ILE A 51 -6.78 12.28 1.02
CA ILE A 51 -7.69 13.18 1.74
C ILE A 51 -7.42 13.10 3.24
N MET A 52 -7.29 11.88 3.77
CA MET A 52 -7.02 11.66 5.20
C MET A 52 -5.67 12.27 5.64
N ALA A 53 -4.66 12.17 4.79
CA ALA A 53 -3.33 12.74 4.99
C ALA A 53 -3.29 14.27 4.83
N GLY A 54 -4.37 14.89 4.36
CA GLY A 54 -4.41 16.33 4.05
C GLY A 54 -3.62 16.74 2.79
N VAL A 55 -3.21 15.76 1.98
CA VAL A 55 -2.51 15.97 0.70
C VAL A 55 -3.51 16.44 -0.38
N ASP A 56 -4.66 15.78 -0.47
CA ASP A 56 -5.75 16.19 -1.37
C ASP A 56 -6.81 16.94 -0.56
N LYS A 57 -6.94 18.25 -0.81
CA LYS A 57 -7.88 19.15 -0.13
C LYS A 57 -9.11 19.49 -0.98
N GLU A 58 -9.14 19.04 -2.23
CA GLU A 58 -10.21 19.39 -3.17
C GLU A 58 -11.31 18.32 -3.10
N PHE A 59 -12.15 18.36 -2.08
CA PHE A 59 -13.27 17.43 -1.92
C PHE A 59 -14.49 18.16 -1.34
N GLU A 60 -15.67 17.57 -1.51
CA GLU A 60 -16.90 18.01 -0.87
C GLU A 60 -17.06 17.31 0.48
N GLY A 61 -17.73 17.93 1.45
CA GLY A 61 -17.91 17.39 2.80
C GLY A 61 -16.82 17.83 3.78
N GLU A 62 -16.67 17.09 4.88
CA GLU A 62 -15.69 17.41 5.92
C GLU A 62 -14.83 16.19 6.26
N ALA A 63 -13.50 16.34 6.23
CA ALA A 63 -12.55 15.37 6.74
C ALA A 63 -11.70 16.05 7.82
N ARG A 64 -11.75 15.55 9.05
CA ARG A 64 -11.13 16.20 10.21
C ARG A 64 -10.37 15.19 11.09
N PRO A 65 -9.06 15.39 11.29
CA PRO A 65 -8.32 14.68 12.32
C PRO A 65 -8.67 15.22 13.71
N GLN A 66 -8.43 14.41 14.74
CA GLN A 66 -8.44 14.89 16.12
C GLN A 66 -7.37 15.97 16.30
N PRO A 67 -7.66 17.11 16.96
CA PRO A 67 -6.67 18.14 17.20
C PRO A 67 -5.45 17.61 17.96
N GLY A 68 -4.25 17.96 17.49
CA GLY A 68 -2.98 17.64 18.14
C GLY A 68 -2.38 16.27 17.78
N ILE A 69 -3.03 15.47 16.94
CA ILE A 69 -2.46 14.18 16.50
C ILE A 69 -1.44 14.37 15.37
N ARG A 70 -0.45 13.50 15.33
CA ARG A 70 0.49 13.35 14.22
C ARG A 70 0.00 12.27 13.27
N ILE A 71 -0.18 12.62 11.99
CA ILE A 71 -0.55 11.67 10.93
C ILE A 71 0.67 11.42 10.07
N GLY A 72 1.05 10.15 9.94
CA GLY A 72 2.06 9.70 9.00
C GLY A 72 1.42 9.14 7.73
N TYR A 73 1.96 9.51 6.57
CA TYR A 73 1.49 9.02 5.27
C TYR A 73 2.62 8.47 4.42
N LEU A 74 2.48 7.21 3.98
CA LEU A 74 3.35 6.60 2.98
C LEU A 74 2.61 6.54 1.64
N PRO A 75 2.94 7.40 0.67
CA PRO A 75 2.40 7.29 -0.68
C PRO A 75 3.00 6.09 -1.42
N GLN A 76 2.32 5.68 -2.50
CA GLN A 76 2.80 4.60 -3.38
C GLN A 76 4.20 4.90 -3.98
N GLU A 77 4.44 6.16 -4.35
CA GLU A 77 5.72 6.68 -4.84
C GLU A 77 6.24 7.75 -3.87
N PRO A 78 7.08 7.38 -2.91
CA PRO A 78 7.59 8.33 -1.93
C PRO A 78 8.67 9.23 -2.50
N GLN A 79 8.65 10.47 -2.03
CA GLN A 79 9.68 11.47 -2.30
C GLN A 79 10.62 11.52 -1.11
N LEU A 80 11.92 11.45 -1.41
CA LEU A 80 13.00 11.58 -0.46
C LEU A 80 13.84 12.81 -0.83
N ASP A 81 14.53 13.38 0.14
CA ASP A 81 15.46 14.49 -0.11
C ASP A 81 16.71 13.95 -0.80
N GLU A 82 16.86 14.26 -2.08
CA GLU A 82 17.99 13.82 -2.90
C GLU A 82 19.32 14.51 -2.54
N SER A 83 19.29 15.55 -1.70
CA SER A 83 20.51 16.18 -1.19
C SER A 83 21.14 15.42 -0.01
N ARG A 84 20.46 14.41 0.53
CA ARG A 84 20.88 13.63 1.70
C ARG A 84 21.10 12.16 1.34
N ASP A 85 21.89 11.49 2.17
CA ASP A 85 22.04 10.04 2.13
C ASP A 85 20.83 9.32 2.78
N VAL A 86 20.89 7.98 2.82
CA VAL A 86 19.84 7.15 3.42
C VAL A 86 19.66 7.50 4.90
N ARG A 87 20.76 7.65 5.66
CA ARG A 87 20.70 7.96 7.09
C ARG A 87 20.05 9.31 7.34
N GLY A 88 20.47 10.35 6.62
CA GLY A 88 19.92 11.70 6.74
C GLY A 88 18.44 11.79 6.40
N ASN A 89 17.94 10.96 5.47
CA ASN A 89 16.50 10.85 5.18
C ASN A 89 15.72 10.14 6.29
N VAL A 90 16.26 9.04 6.83
CA VAL A 90 15.61 8.30 7.93
C VAL A 90 15.57 9.16 9.20
N GLU A 91 16.68 9.80 9.55
CA GLU A 91 16.81 10.64 10.73
C GLU A 91 15.96 11.91 10.66
N GLU A 92 15.65 12.42 9.46
CA GLU A 92 14.71 13.52 9.29
C GLU A 92 13.32 13.19 9.88
N GLY A 93 12.90 11.91 9.83
CA GLY A 93 11.64 11.45 10.42
C GLY A 93 11.61 11.56 11.95
N LEU A 94 12.78 11.67 12.60
CA LEU A 94 12.90 11.74 14.05
C LEU A 94 12.74 13.18 14.59
N GLY A 95 12.91 14.19 13.71
CA GLY A 95 12.63 15.60 14.00
C GLY A 95 13.17 16.06 15.36
N GLU A 96 12.24 16.40 16.26
CA GLU A 96 12.53 16.90 17.61
C GLU A 96 13.40 15.96 18.44
N LEU A 97 13.25 14.64 18.30
CA LEU A 97 14.00 13.67 19.09
C LEU A 97 15.50 13.72 18.79
N LYS A 98 15.85 13.85 17.49
CA LYS A 98 17.25 14.00 17.08
C LYS A 98 17.83 15.31 17.60
N ALA A 99 17.08 16.41 17.49
CA ALA A 99 17.51 17.70 18.01
C ALA A 99 17.74 17.67 19.53
N LEU A 100 16.90 16.95 20.30
CA LEU A 100 17.09 16.76 21.73
C LEU A 100 18.40 16.00 22.05
N LEU A 101 18.67 14.92 21.31
CA LEU A 101 19.90 14.12 21.48
C LEU A 101 21.17 14.90 21.09
N GLU A 102 21.13 15.63 19.96
CA GLU A 102 22.23 16.50 19.54
C GLU A 102 22.49 17.58 20.60
N ARG A 103 21.44 18.24 21.09
CA ARG A 103 21.57 19.26 22.13
C ARG A 103 22.11 18.68 23.44
N PHE A 104 21.67 17.48 23.83
CA PHE A 104 22.19 16.79 25.00
C PHE A 104 23.69 16.50 24.88
N ASN A 105 24.14 16.08 23.70
CA ASN A 105 25.57 15.85 23.42
C ASN A 105 26.37 17.15 23.45
N GLU A 106 25.85 18.24 22.90
CA GLU A 106 26.48 19.57 22.98
C GLU A 106 26.64 20.05 24.42
N VAL A 107 25.57 19.97 25.22
CA VAL A 107 25.58 20.34 26.65
C VAL A 107 26.58 19.47 27.41
N THR A 108 26.61 18.17 27.12
CA THR A 108 27.56 17.23 27.73
C THR A 108 29.01 17.56 27.35
N ALA A 109 29.27 17.93 26.09
CA ALA A 109 30.60 18.34 25.65
C ALA A 109 31.05 19.68 26.27
N ALA A 110 30.12 20.59 26.53
CA ALA A 110 30.40 21.88 27.16
C ALA A 110 30.92 21.75 28.61
N PHE A 111 30.66 20.62 29.30
CA PHE A 111 31.27 20.36 30.62
C PHE A 111 32.80 20.23 30.58
N ALA A 112 33.40 20.03 29.40
CA ALA A 112 34.85 20.00 29.26
C ALA A 112 35.50 21.39 29.31
N ASP A 113 34.72 22.46 29.20
CA ASP A 113 35.20 23.84 29.30
C ASP A 113 35.27 24.28 30.79
N PRO A 114 36.46 24.62 31.32
CA PRO A 114 36.62 25.07 32.70
C PRO A 114 35.88 26.37 33.04
N ASP A 115 35.57 27.19 32.03
CA ASP A 115 34.88 28.48 32.19
C ASP A 115 33.35 28.38 32.01
N ALA A 116 32.82 27.16 31.80
CA ALA A 116 31.40 26.94 31.61
C ALA A 116 30.59 27.17 32.90
N ASP A 117 29.35 27.65 32.71
CA ASP A 117 28.36 27.76 33.79
C ASP A 117 27.77 26.37 34.09
N PHE A 118 28.40 25.66 35.02
CA PHE A 118 28.01 24.29 35.39
C PHE A 118 26.58 24.19 35.93
N ASP A 119 26.10 25.19 36.68
CA ASP A 119 24.74 25.17 37.24
C ASP A 119 23.70 25.23 36.11
N LYS A 120 23.94 26.08 35.11
CA LYS A 120 23.09 26.18 33.92
C LYS A 120 23.14 24.91 33.06
N LEU A 121 24.34 24.35 32.84
CA LEU A 121 24.49 23.11 32.06
C LEU A 121 23.81 21.92 32.73
N LEU A 122 23.90 21.78 34.06
CA LEU A 122 23.23 20.72 34.82
C LEU A 122 21.70 20.83 34.72
N ALA A 123 21.15 22.04 34.84
CA ALA A 123 19.72 22.27 34.71
C ALA A 123 19.22 21.93 33.30
N GLU A 124 19.94 22.36 32.25
CA GLU A 124 19.59 22.07 30.87
C GLU A 124 19.72 20.57 30.55
N GLN A 125 20.79 19.91 31.03
CA GLN A 125 20.99 18.48 30.86
C GLN A 125 19.88 17.66 31.50
N ALA A 126 19.43 18.02 32.71
CA ALA A 126 18.31 17.35 33.39
C ALA A 126 17.01 17.46 32.60
N GLU A 127 16.65 18.66 32.11
CA GLU A 127 15.45 18.84 31.28
C GLU A 127 15.51 18.05 29.97
N LEU A 128 16.67 18.00 29.33
CA LEU A 128 16.87 17.23 28.09
C LEU A 128 16.77 15.73 28.37
N GLN A 129 17.38 15.26 29.46
CA GLN A 129 17.32 13.86 29.87
C GLN A 129 15.87 13.40 30.10
N ASP A 130 15.07 14.18 30.82
CA ASP A 130 13.65 13.87 31.07
C ASP A 130 12.87 13.77 29.75
N LYS A 131 13.11 14.66 28.79
CA LYS A 131 12.46 14.65 27.47
C LYS A 131 12.89 13.46 26.61
N ILE A 132 14.19 13.13 26.61
CA ILE A 132 14.73 11.98 25.88
C ILE A 132 14.21 10.66 26.47
N GLU A 133 14.13 10.56 27.80
CA GLU A 133 13.60 9.37 28.47
C GLU A 133 12.10 9.20 28.19
N ALA A 134 11.31 10.27 28.27
CA ALA A 134 9.87 10.26 27.98
C ALA A 134 9.55 9.80 26.54
N THR A 135 10.46 10.04 25.60
CA THR A 135 10.32 9.64 24.19
C THR A 135 11.03 8.33 23.86
N GLY A 136 11.73 7.71 24.82
CA GLY A 136 12.50 6.49 24.62
C GLY A 136 13.70 6.67 23.68
N GLY A 137 14.28 7.88 23.64
CA GLY A 137 15.34 8.26 22.71
C GLY A 137 16.67 7.54 22.93
N TRP A 138 16.94 7.00 24.12
CA TRP A 138 18.16 6.25 24.40
C TRP A 138 18.26 4.94 23.60
N GLU A 139 17.13 4.34 23.22
CA GLU A 139 17.11 3.13 22.39
C GLU A 139 17.05 3.43 20.88
N LEU A 140 17.12 4.70 20.49
CA LEU A 140 16.88 5.14 19.12
C LEU A 140 17.83 4.47 18.12
N GLU A 141 19.14 4.48 18.39
CA GLU A 141 20.13 3.88 17.48
C GLU A 141 19.86 2.39 17.28
N ARG A 142 19.52 1.68 18.37
CA ARG A 142 19.15 0.25 18.32
C ARG A 142 17.89 0.04 17.49
N LYS A 143 16.85 0.86 17.68
CA LYS A 143 15.60 0.78 16.90
C LYS A 143 15.84 1.06 15.42
N LEU A 144 16.71 2.02 15.12
CA LEU A 144 17.08 2.41 13.77
C LEU A 144 17.79 1.25 13.05
N GLU A 145 18.78 0.62 13.68
CA GLU A 145 19.47 -0.55 13.11
C GLU A 145 18.52 -1.75 12.92
N ILE A 146 17.69 -2.08 13.92
CA ILE A 146 16.71 -3.17 13.80
C ILE A 146 15.73 -2.92 12.66
N ALA A 147 15.20 -1.69 12.53
CA ALA A 147 14.26 -1.34 11.48
C ALA A 147 14.93 -1.35 10.09
N ALA A 148 16.17 -0.89 10.01
CA ALA A 148 16.93 -0.85 8.76
C ALA A 148 17.27 -2.24 8.25
N ASP A 149 17.71 -3.13 9.14
CA ASP A 149 17.99 -4.53 8.82
C ASP A 149 16.70 -5.27 8.42
N ALA A 150 15.63 -5.09 9.20
CA ALA A 150 14.36 -5.75 8.95
C ALA A 150 13.72 -5.32 7.61
N LEU A 151 13.88 -4.05 7.22
CA LEU A 151 13.43 -3.53 5.93
C LEU A 151 14.51 -3.64 4.83
N ARG A 152 15.67 -4.24 5.13
CA ARG A 152 16.79 -4.41 4.19
C ARG A 152 17.10 -3.13 3.43
N LEU A 153 17.38 -2.07 4.18
CA LEU A 153 17.75 -0.78 3.61
C LEU A 153 19.10 -0.87 2.87
N PRO A 154 19.33 0.01 1.89
CA PRO A 154 20.68 0.24 1.36
C PRO A 154 21.63 0.75 2.47
N PRO A 155 22.96 0.75 2.20
CA PRO A 155 23.94 1.33 3.12
C PRO A 155 23.56 2.76 3.55
N TRP A 156 23.89 3.11 4.79
CA TRP A 156 23.54 4.39 5.40
C TRP A 156 24.06 5.62 4.65
N ASP A 157 25.25 5.51 4.09
CA ASP A 157 25.95 6.53 3.30
C ASP A 157 25.57 6.53 1.80
N ALA A 158 24.64 5.65 1.39
CA ALA A 158 24.23 5.55 0.01
C ALA A 158 23.47 6.82 -0.45
N ASP A 159 23.83 7.29 -1.63
CA ASP A 159 23.18 8.40 -2.32
C ASP A 159 21.76 8.02 -2.78
N VAL A 160 20.77 8.74 -2.25
CA VAL A 160 19.35 8.47 -2.50
C VAL A 160 18.97 8.66 -3.96
N SER A 161 19.65 9.53 -4.72
CA SER A 161 19.36 9.76 -6.13
C SER A 161 19.57 8.50 -7.00
N LYS A 162 20.42 7.58 -6.55
CA LYS A 162 20.79 6.34 -7.27
C LYS A 162 19.95 5.12 -6.88
N LEU A 163 19.09 5.26 -5.87
CA LEU A 163 18.27 4.16 -5.37
C LEU A 163 17.14 3.81 -6.33
N SER A 164 16.84 2.52 -6.43
CA SER A 164 15.64 2.05 -7.13
C SER A 164 14.36 2.52 -6.42
N GLY A 165 13.24 2.57 -7.13
CA GLY A 165 11.95 2.96 -6.54
C GLY A 165 11.55 2.09 -5.33
N GLY A 166 11.87 0.79 -5.36
CA GLY A 166 11.66 -0.11 -4.24
C GLY A 166 12.56 0.20 -3.04
N GLU A 167 13.82 0.58 -3.25
CA GLU A 167 14.73 1.01 -2.18
C GLU A 167 14.29 2.33 -1.56
N LYS A 168 13.96 3.33 -2.39
CA LYS A 168 13.39 4.62 -1.92
C LYS A 168 12.14 4.38 -1.06
N ARG A 169 11.29 3.44 -1.47
CA ARG A 169 10.09 3.06 -0.71
C ARG A 169 10.40 2.47 0.66
N ARG A 170 11.39 1.57 0.75
CA ARG A 170 11.79 0.98 2.05
C ARG A 170 12.39 2.03 2.99
N VAL A 171 13.19 2.95 2.46
CA VAL A 171 13.73 4.09 3.23
C VAL A 171 12.61 4.98 3.75
N ALA A 172 11.64 5.34 2.89
CA ALA A 172 10.50 6.15 3.29
C ALA A 172 9.60 5.45 4.33
N LEU A 173 9.38 4.15 4.19
CA LEU A 173 8.66 3.34 5.17
C LEU A 173 9.40 3.33 6.52
N CYS A 174 10.72 3.10 6.51
CA CYS A 174 11.53 3.12 7.72
C CYS A 174 11.45 4.48 8.44
N LYS A 175 11.66 5.58 7.69
CA LYS A 175 11.49 6.97 8.17
C LYS A 175 10.13 7.16 8.86
N LEU A 176 9.06 6.68 8.24
CA LEU A 176 7.70 6.83 8.75
C LEU A 176 7.43 6.04 10.03
N LEU A 177 7.88 4.78 10.08
CA LEU A 177 7.69 3.92 11.25
C LEU A 177 8.47 4.44 12.45
N LEU A 178 9.69 4.94 12.24
CA LEU A 178 10.52 5.53 13.28
C LEU A 178 9.98 6.87 13.82
N ALA A 179 9.27 7.64 12.99
CA ALA A 179 8.59 8.87 13.44
C ALA A 179 7.47 8.58 14.46
N GLN A 180 6.98 7.34 14.53
CA GLN A 180 5.92 6.87 15.42
C GLN A 180 4.73 7.86 15.55
N PRO A 181 4.04 8.20 14.44
CA PRO A 181 2.85 9.06 14.48
C PRO A 181 1.69 8.42 15.28
N ASP A 182 0.63 9.16 15.56
CA ASP A 182 -0.55 8.61 16.25
C ASP A 182 -1.46 7.82 15.29
N MET A 183 -1.36 8.13 13.99
CA MET A 183 -2.10 7.47 12.92
C MET A 183 -1.21 7.24 11.70
N LEU A 184 -1.18 6.02 11.18
CA LEU A 184 -0.47 5.62 9.96
C LEU A 184 -1.45 5.43 8.80
N LEU A 185 -1.13 6.06 7.67
CA LEU A 185 -1.81 5.91 6.39
C LEU A 185 -0.83 5.30 5.39
N LEU A 186 -1.06 4.06 4.98
CA LEU A 186 -0.09 3.30 4.18
C LEU A 186 -0.72 2.88 2.84
N ASP A 187 -0.21 3.38 1.72
CA ASP A 187 -0.70 3.02 0.39
C ASP A 187 0.15 1.90 -0.23
N GLU A 188 -0.30 0.65 -0.13
CA GLU A 188 0.36 -0.57 -0.63
C GLU A 188 1.71 -0.92 0.05
N PRO A 189 1.85 -0.86 1.39
CA PRO A 189 3.16 -0.92 2.07
C PRO A 189 3.92 -2.24 1.88
N THR A 190 3.23 -3.33 1.51
CA THR A 190 3.83 -4.65 1.26
C THR A 190 4.52 -4.74 -0.10
N ASN A 191 4.28 -3.80 -1.01
CA ASN A 191 4.92 -3.82 -2.33
C ASN A 191 6.43 -3.59 -2.23
N HIS A 192 7.18 -4.35 -3.03
CA HIS A 192 8.65 -4.33 -3.06
C HIS A 192 9.31 -4.73 -1.72
N LEU A 193 8.60 -5.42 -0.85
CA LEU A 193 9.15 -6.12 0.31
C LEU A 193 9.30 -7.62 -0.01
N ASP A 194 10.28 -8.27 0.63
CA ASP A 194 10.36 -9.73 0.63
C ASP A 194 9.57 -10.32 1.80
N ALA A 195 9.41 -11.64 1.81
CA ALA A 195 8.56 -12.33 2.78
C ALA A 195 8.97 -12.08 4.24
N GLU A 196 10.27 -11.99 4.52
CA GLU A 196 10.77 -11.69 5.87
C GLU A 196 10.46 -10.25 6.28
N SER A 197 10.67 -9.28 5.38
CA SER A 197 10.33 -7.87 5.63
C SER A 197 8.83 -7.67 5.83
N ILE A 198 8.00 -8.40 5.06
CA ILE A 198 6.53 -8.39 5.21
C ILE A 198 6.14 -8.94 6.59
N ALA A 199 6.68 -10.10 6.98
CA ALA A 199 6.38 -10.70 8.28
C ALA A 199 6.80 -9.82 9.46
N TRP A 200 7.92 -9.10 9.34
CA TRP A 200 8.33 -8.11 10.34
C TRP A 200 7.35 -6.92 10.37
N LEU A 201 6.97 -6.39 9.21
CA LEU A 201 6.03 -5.27 9.10
C LEU A 201 4.66 -5.63 9.67
N GLU A 202 4.17 -6.85 9.42
CA GLU A 202 2.92 -7.35 9.98
C GLU A 202 2.94 -7.31 11.51
N ARG A 203 3.98 -7.88 12.14
CA ARG A 203 4.13 -7.85 13.60
C ARG A 203 4.22 -6.43 14.14
N TYR A 204 5.00 -5.58 13.48
CA TYR A 204 5.16 -4.19 13.88
C TYR A 204 3.82 -3.43 13.85
N LEU A 205 3.03 -3.57 12.78
CA LEU A 205 1.76 -2.87 12.63
C LEU A 205 0.64 -3.44 13.50
N HIS A 206 0.68 -4.75 13.78
CA HIS A 206 -0.19 -5.39 14.75
C HIS A 206 0.01 -4.79 16.15
N ASP A 207 1.27 -4.72 16.62
CA ASP A 207 1.61 -4.24 17.96
C ASP A 207 1.67 -2.70 18.05
N TYR A 208 1.46 -2.00 16.94
CA TYR A 208 1.53 -0.55 16.89
C TYR A 208 0.49 0.08 17.82
N PRO A 209 0.84 1.03 18.71
CA PRO A 209 -0.14 1.60 19.65
C PRO A 209 -1.16 2.52 18.96
N GLY A 210 -0.78 3.12 17.82
CA GLY A 210 -1.61 4.04 17.06
C GLY A 210 -2.61 3.35 16.13
N THR A 211 -3.36 4.19 15.40
CA THR A 211 -4.33 3.72 14.40
C THR A 211 -3.62 3.45 13.09
N VAL A 212 -3.94 2.34 12.42
CA VAL A 212 -3.33 1.98 11.12
C VAL A 212 -4.42 1.87 10.07
N VAL A 213 -4.27 2.58 8.96
CA VAL A 213 -5.11 2.45 7.78
C VAL A 213 -4.20 2.09 6.60
N ALA A 214 -4.29 0.86 6.14
CA ALA A 214 -3.43 0.35 5.07
C ALA A 214 -4.25 -0.13 3.87
N ILE A 215 -3.88 0.33 2.68
CA ILE A 215 -4.32 -0.28 1.42
C ILE A 215 -3.34 -1.41 1.12
N THR A 216 -3.81 -2.62 0.88
CA THR A 216 -2.94 -3.70 0.39
C THR A 216 -3.75 -4.74 -0.39
N HIS A 217 -3.07 -5.39 -1.32
CA HIS A 217 -3.56 -6.60 -1.98
C HIS A 217 -3.09 -7.90 -1.28
N ASP A 218 -2.27 -7.81 -0.25
CA ASP A 218 -1.78 -8.97 0.49
C ASP A 218 -2.85 -9.52 1.45
N ARG A 219 -3.29 -10.74 1.17
CA ARG A 219 -4.34 -11.41 1.92
C ARG A 219 -3.87 -11.84 3.31
N TYR A 220 -2.61 -12.22 3.45
CA TYR A 220 -2.06 -12.64 4.75
C TYR A 220 -1.92 -11.44 5.67
N PHE A 221 -1.44 -10.31 5.13
CA PHE A 221 -1.37 -9.05 5.87
C PHE A 221 -2.74 -8.63 6.43
N LEU A 222 -3.78 -8.68 5.58
CA LEU A 222 -5.13 -8.31 5.99
C LEU A 222 -5.76 -9.31 6.96
N ASP A 223 -5.36 -10.57 6.93
CA ASP A 223 -5.89 -11.57 7.85
C ASP A 223 -5.23 -11.48 9.24
N ASN A 224 -3.93 -11.14 9.26
CA ASN A 224 -3.12 -11.08 10.48
C ASN A 224 -3.19 -9.72 11.20
N VAL A 225 -3.26 -8.61 10.46
CA VAL A 225 -3.14 -7.25 11.02
C VAL A 225 -4.49 -6.56 11.11
N ALA A 226 -5.40 -6.75 10.15
CA ALA A 226 -6.62 -5.95 10.08
C ALA A 226 -7.72 -6.49 11.01
N GLU A 227 -8.22 -5.62 11.88
CA GLU A 227 -9.41 -5.87 12.71
C GLU A 227 -10.70 -5.40 12.02
N TRP A 228 -10.54 -4.49 11.05
CA TRP A 228 -11.60 -3.91 10.26
C TRP A 228 -11.21 -3.89 8.79
N ILE A 229 -12.19 -4.15 7.92
CA ILE A 229 -12.06 -4.00 6.48
C ILE A 229 -12.95 -2.83 6.05
N LEU A 230 -12.38 -1.85 5.37
CA LEU A 230 -13.11 -0.80 4.68
C LEU A 230 -13.13 -1.13 3.18
N GLU A 231 -14.26 -1.63 2.69
CA GLU A 231 -14.45 -1.85 1.27
C GLU A 231 -14.94 -0.57 0.60
N LEU A 232 -14.17 -0.07 -0.36
CA LEU A 232 -14.60 0.95 -1.31
C LEU A 232 -15.17 0.27 -2.55
N ASP A 233 -16.48 0.38 -2.71
CA ASP A 233 -17.18 -0.08 -3.91
C ASP A 233 -18.09 1.03 -4.43
N ARG A 234 -18.01 1.30 -5.74
CA ARG A 234 -18.81 2.34 -6.43
C ARG A 234 -18.76 3.74 -5.77
N GLY A 235 -17.66 4.04 -5.10
CA GLY A 235 -17.43 5.30 -4.39
C GLY A 235 -18.05 5.35 -2.99
N GLU A 236 -18.73 4.31 -2.54
CA GLU A 236 -19.28 4.17 -1.19
C GLU A 236 -18.30 3.37 -0.31
N GLY A 237 -18.22 3.71 0.97
CA GLY A 237 -17.39 3.04 1.96
C GLY A 237 -18.22 2.13 2.85
N ILE A 238 -17.96 0.83 2.76
CA ILE A 238 -18.67 -0.21 3.52
C ILE A 238 -17.70 -0.77 4.58
N PRO A 239 -17.80 -0.33 5.85
CA PRO A 239 -16.99 -0.87 6.91
C PRO A 239 -17.50 -2.25 7.34
N TRP A 240 -16.58 -3.18 7.58
CA TRP A 240 -16.82 -4.50 8.11
C TRP A 240 -15.89 -4.74 9.30
N LYS A 241 -16.44 -5.24 10.40
CA LYS A 241 -15.64 -5.63 11.57
C LYS A 241 -15.24 -7.09 11.44
N GLY A 242 -13.95 -7.34 11.26
CA GLY A 242 -13.40 -8.67 11.03
C GLY A 242 -12.20 -8.61 10.08
N ASN A 243 -11.55 -9.75 9.96
CA ASN A 243 -10.39 -9.93 9.08
C ASN A 243 -10.79 -10.17 7.61
N TYR A 244 -9.80 -10.33 6.74
CA TYR A 244 -10.02 -10.59 5.31
C TYR A 244 -10.91 -11.79 5.03
N SER A 245 -10.67 -12.92 5.69
CA SER A 245 -11.42 -14.16 5.46
C SER A 245 -12.91 -13.99 5.77
N SER A 246 -13.23 -13.38 6.92
CA SER A 246 -14.62 -13.10 7.32
C SER A 246 -15.33 -12.14 6.36
N TRP A 247 -14.61 -11.13 5.85
CA TRP A 247 -15.12 -10.18 4.87
C TRP A 247 -15.40 -10.88 3.53
N LEU A 248 -14.53 -11.79 3.09
CA LEU A 248 -14.71 -12.50 1.83
C LEU A 248 -15.98 -13.37 1.83
N GLU A 249 -16.22 -14.10 2.92
CA GLU A 249 -17.46 -14.89 3.08
C GLU A 249 -18.71 -14.00 3.08
N GLN A 250 -18.65 -12.84 3.76
CA GLN A 250 -19.73 -11.87 3.78
C GLN A 250 -19.99 -11.29 2.38
N LYS A 251 -18.91 -10.97 1.66
CA LYS A 251 -18.97 -10.43 0.30
C LYS A 251 -19.56 -11.42 -0.69
N GLU A 252 -19.17 -12.69 -0.62
CA GLU A 252 -19.75 -13.75 -1.45
C GLU A 252 -21.26 -13.85 -1.25
N LYS A 253 -21.73 -13.94 0.01
CA LYS A 253 -23.17 -13.95 0.34
C LYS A 253 -23.89 -12.70 -0.17
N ARG A 254 -23.26 -11.52 -0.06
CA ARG A 254 -23.82 -10.25 -0.56
C ARG A 254 -23.96 -10.28 -2.08
N LEU A 255 -22.93 -10.69 -2.80
CA LEU A 255 -22.93 -10.80 -4.26
C LEU A 255 -23.96 -11.81 -4.76
N GLU A 256 -24.13 -12.96 -4.08
CA GLU A 256 -25.18 -13.92 -4.41
C GLU A 256 -26.59 -13.33 -4.25
N MET A 257 -26.83 -12.60 -3.17
CA MET A 257 -28.11 -11.94 -2.93
C MET A 257 -28.37 -10.84 -3.98
N GLU A 258 -27.36 -10.04 -4.30
CA GLU A 258 -27.44 -9.02 -5.35
C GLU A 258 -27.70 -9.63 -6.73
N ALA A 259 -27.04 -10.74 -7.07
CA ALA A 259 -27.25 -11.46 -8.31
C ALA A 259 -28.67 -12.01 -8.40
N LYS A 260 -29.20 -12.60 -7.32
CA LYS A 260 -30.60 -13.08 -7.25
C LYS A 260 -31.61 -11.93 -7.42
N GLN A 261 -31.38 -10.80 -6.77
CA GLN A 261 -32.23 -9.61 -6.91
C GLN A 261 -32.18 -9.04 -8.32
N GLU A 262 -30.99 -8.99 -8.94
CA GLU A 262 -30.82 -8.50 -10.30
C GLU A 262 -31.49 -9.42 -11.32
N GLN A 263 -31.36 -10.73 -11.18
CA GLN A 263 -32.05 -11.70 -12.04
C GLN A 263 -33.58 -11.58 -11.92
N ALA A 264 -34.10 -11.45 -10.69
CA ALA A 264 -35.53 -11.22 -10.47
C ALA A 264 -36.00 -9.91 -11.13
N ARG A 265 -35.18 -8.85 -11.06
CA ARG A 265 -35.43 -7.55 -11.69
C ARG A 265 -35.40 -7.61 -13.22
N ILE A 266 -34.41 -8.29 -13.82
CA ILE A 266 -34.32 -8.50 -15.27
C ILE A 266 -35.56 -9.26 -15.75
N LYS A 267 -35.98 -10.31 -15.04
CA LYS A 267 -37.18 -11.08 -15.36
C LYS A 267 -38.46 -10.22 -15.29
N ALA A 268 -38.60 -9.39 -14.25
CA ALA A 268 -39.71 -8.45 -14.15
C ALA A 268 -39.72 -7.44 -15.31
N MET A 269 -38.54 -6.94 -15.71
CA MET A 269 -38.38 -6.02 -16.83
C MET A 269 -38.73 -6.67 -18.17
N GLN A 270 -38.38 -7.94 -18.38
CA GLN A 270 -38.74 -8.71 -19.57
C GLN A 270 -40.26 -8.93 -19.67
N GLN A 271 -40.91 -9.32 -18.56
CA GLN A 271 -42.37 -9.48 -18.52
C GLN A 271 -43.10 -8.17 -18.81
N GLU A 272 -42.58 -7.05 -18.29
CA GLU A 272 -43.15 -5.73 -18.55
C GLU A 272 -42.96 -5.31 -20.03
N LEU A 273 -41.80 -5.60 -20.62
CA LEU A 273 -41.54 -5.37 -22.05
C LEU A 273 -42.49 -6.16 -22.96
N GLU A 274 -42.74 -7.43 -22.64
CA GLU A 274 -43.69 -8.30 -23.37
C GLU A 274 -45.13 -7.77 -23.29
N TRP A 275 -45.55 -7.27 -22.12
CA TRP A 275 -46.85 -6.62 -21.98
C TRP A 275 -46.96 -5.34 -22.82
N VAL A 276 -45.92 -4.49 -22.81
CA VAL A 276 -45.88 -3.26 -23.63
C VAL A 276 -45.97 -3.59 -25.12
N ARG A 277 -45.27 -4.64 -25.58
CA ARG A 277 -45.31 -5.10 -26.98
C ARG A 277 -46.67 -5.67 -27.38
N SER A 278 -47.38 -6.33 -26.47
CA SER A 278 -48.66 -6.98 -26.74
C SER A 278 -49.88 -6.05 -26.69
N ASN A 279 -49.79 -4.85 -26.10
CA ASN A 279 -50.94 -3.95 -25.96
C ASN A 279 -50.70 -2.51 -26.47
N PRO A 280 -50.72 -2.27 -27.80
CA PRO A 280 -50.36 -0.98 -28.41
C PRO A 280 -51.28 0.20 -28.05
N LYS A 281 -52.52 -0.08 -27.63
CA LYS A 281 -53.58 0.93 -27.39
C LYS A 281 -53.59 1.53 -25.96
N GLY A 282 -52.76 1.05 -25.04
CA GLY A 282 -52.71 1.49 -23.63
C GLY A 282 -51.83 2.72 -23.32
N ARG A 283 -51.62 3.62 -24.30
CA ARG A 283 -50.63 4.72 -24.24
C ARG A 283 -51.01 5.95 -23.38
N GLN A 284 -52.11 5.93 -22.63
CA GLN A 284 -52.50 7.10 -21.82
C GLN A 284 -52.03 6.98 -20.35
N ALA A 285 -51.39 8.05 -19.87
CA ALA A 285 -50.98 8.42 -18.49
C ALA A 285 -50.22 7.38 -17.64
N LYS A 286 -50.69 6.12 -17.51
CA LYS A 286 -50.02 5.02 -16.79
C LYS A 286 -48.70 4.57 -17.44
N SER A 287 -48.47 4.91 -18.72
CA SER A 287 -47.26 4.53 -19.45
C SER A 287 -46.04 5.41 -19.10
N LYS A 288 -46.22 6.68 -18.72
CA LYS A 288 -45.10 7.61 -18.50
C LYS A 288 -44.31 7.29 -17.24
N ALA A 289 -45.00 7.01 -16.12
CA ALA A 289 -44.37 6.63 -14.86
C ALA A 289 -43.64 5.27 -14.91
N ARG A 290 -44.10 4.34 -15.77
CA ARG A 290 -43.47 3.02 -15.94
C ARG A 290 -42.28 3.07 -16.91
N ILE A 291 -42.34 3.88 -17.96
CA ILE A 291 -41.19 4.15 -18.84
C ILE A 291 -40.07 4.83 -18.05
N GLN A 292 -40.41 5.80 -17.19
CA GLN A 292 -39.44 6.47 -16.33
C GLN A 292 -38.77 5.51 -15.34
N ARG A 293 -39.54 4.56 -14.76
CA ARG A 293 -38.96 3.45 -13.98
C ARG A 293 -38.05 2.56 -14.82
N PHE A 294 -38.43 2.23 -16.07
CA PHE A 294 -37.58 1.43 -16.95
C PHE A 294 -36.24 2.15 -17.26
N GLU A 295 -36.26 3.45 -17.53
CA GLU A 295 -35.05 4.26 -17.75
C GLU A 295 -34.18 4.36 -16.49
N GLU A 296 -34.77 4.58 -15.31
CA GLU A 296 -34.06 4.51 -14.02
C GLU A 296 -33.45 3.13 -13.79
N LEU A 297 -34.17 2.07 -14.17
CA LEU A 297 -33.71 0.70 -13.99
C LEU A 297 -32.58 0.36 -14.97
N ALA A 298 -32.61 0.87 -16.20
CA ALA A 298 -31.58 0.66 -17.23
C ALA A 298 -30.29 1.44 -16.94
N ASN A 299 -30.38 2.66 -16.41
CA ASN A 299 -29.20 3.47 -16.08
C ASN A 299 -28.35 2.86 -14.95
N ARG A 300 -28.96 2.11 -14.01
CA ARG A 300 -28.23 1.41 -12.93
C ARG A 300 -27.42 0.19 -13.42
N SER A 301 -27.79 -0.45 -14.54
CA SER A 301 -27.11 -1.68 -15.01
C SER A 301 -25.79 -1.40 -15.72
N MET A 302 -25.63 -0.22 -16.34
CA MET A 302 -24.41 0.18 -17.05
C MET A 302 -23.19 0.35 -16.13
N GLN A 303 -23.37 0.73 -14.86
CA GLN A 303 -22.26 0.86 -13.90
C GLN A 303 -21.65 -0.50 -13.48
N LYS A 304 -22.39 -1.61 -13.59
CA LYS A 304 -21.94 -2.95 -13.11
C LYS A 304 -20.96 -3.68 -14.05
N ARG A 305 -20.89 -3.33 -15.34
CA ARG A 305 -20.13 -4.11 -16.34
C ARG A 305 -18.60 -4.02 -16.23
N ASN A 306 -18.05 -3.19 -15.34
CA ASN A 306 -16.61 -3.00 -15.22
C ASN A 306 -15.92 -4.06 -14.32
N GLU A 307 -16.67 -4.95 -13.67
CA GLU A 307 -16.13 -5.94 -12.72
C GLU A 307 -15.53 -7.18 -13.40
N THR A 308 -15.86 -7.45 -14.67
CA THR A 308 -15.53 -8.73 -15.37
C THR A 308 -14.41 -8.62 -16.40
N ASN A 309 -13.52 -7.64 -16.30
CA ASN A 309 -12.35 -7.59 -17.20
C ASN A 309 -11.31 -8.61 -16.73
N GLU A 310 -11.53 -9.89 -17.08
CA GLU A 310 -10.50 -10.91 -16.97
C GLU A 310 -9.29 -10.50 -17.80
N LEU A 311 -8.10 -10.60 -17.20
CA LEU A 311 -6.85 -10.34 -17.90
C LEU A 311 -6.60 -11.52 -18.86
N TYR A 312 -6.85 -11.30 -20.15
CA TYR A 312 -6.53 -12.28 -21.18
C TYR A 312 -5.03 -12.28 -21.46
N ILE A 313 -4.34 -13.36 -21.12
CA ILE A 313 -2.98 -13.61 -21.56
C ILE A 313 -3.07 -14.28 -22.94
N PRO A 314 -2.51 -13.67 -24.00
CA PRO A 314 -2.54 -14.28 -25.33
C PRO A 314 -1.81 -15.62 -25.31
N VAL A 315 -2.44 -16.65 -25.86
CA VAL A 315 -1.81 -17.96 -26.03
C VAL A 315 -0.70 -17.81 -27.07
N ALA A 316 0.54 -18.03 -26.66
CA ALA A 316 1.71 -17.96 -27.53
C ALA A 316 1.67 -19.05 -28.62
N GLU A 317 2.44 -18.84 -29.68
CA GLU A 317 2.66 -19.83 -30.73
C GLU A 317 3.28 -21.13 -30.16
N ARG A 318 3.21 -22.23 -30.92
CA ARG A 318 3.73 -23.52 -30.44
C ARG A 318 5.23 -23.44 -30.19
N LEU A 319 5.61 -23.54 -28.91
CA LEU A 319 7.00 -23.68 -28.47
C LEU A 319 7.55 -25.06 -28.86
N GLY A 320 8.80 -25.09 -29.34
CA GLY A 320 9.56 -26.32 -29.54
C GLY A 320 10.00 -26.94 -28.20
N ASN A 321 10.56 -28.15 -28.24
CA ASN A 321 10.89 -28.95 -27.04
C ASN A 321 11.92 -28.31 -26.09
N LYS A 322 12.73 -27.37 -26.58
CA LYS A 322 13.73 -26.64 -25.80
C LYS A 322 13.28 -25.19 -25.71
N VAL A 323 13.03 -24.70 -24.49
CA VAL A 323 12.62 -23.30 -24.25
C VAL A 323 13.80 -22.52 -23.68
N ILE A 324 14.28 -22.87 -22.49
CA ILE A 324 15.46 -22.26 -21.86
C ILE A 324 16.32 -23.37 -21.25
N GLU A 325 17.61 -23.38 -21.59
CA GLU A 325 18.61 -24.24 -20.99
C GLU A 325 19.75 -23.38 -20.43
N ALA A 326 19.99 -23.50 -19.13
CA ALA A 326 20.99 -22.78 -18.37
C ALA A 326 22.02 -23.77 -17.84
N LYS A 327 23.31 -23.54 -18.08
CA LYS A 327 24.40 -24.41 -17.60
C LYS A 327 25.48 -23.61 -16.88
N ASN A 328 25.72 -23.98 -15.63
CA ASN A 328 26.80 -23.50 -14.78
C ASN A 328 26.91 -21.96 -14.76
N ILE A 329 25.76 -21.29 -14.73
CA ILE A 329 25.69 -19.82 -14.79
C ILE A 329 26.30 -19.26 -13.51
N THR A 330 27.26 -18.37 -13.68
CA THR A 330 27.81 -17.54 -12.61
C THR A 330 27.66 -16.07 -13.00
N LYS A 331 27.19 -15.23 -12.07
CA LYS A 331 27.10 -13.79 -12.26
C LYS A 331 27.42 -13.04 -10.96
N ALA A 332 28.30 -12.06 -11.05
CA ALA A 332 28.66 -11.12 -10.00
C ALA A 332 28.60 -9.67 -10.49
N PHE A 333 28.38 -8.74 -9.56
CA PHE A 333 28.58 -7.31 -9.80
C PHE A 333 29.56 -6.77 -8.76
N GLY A 334 30.73 -6.33 -9.23
CA GLY A 334 31.83 -5.96 -8.34
C GLY A 334 32.22 -7.13 -7.44
N ASN A 335 32.17 -6.93 -6.12
CA ASN A 335 32.50 -7.95 -5.13
C ASN A 335 31.30 -8.81 -4.70
N ARG A 336 30.09 -8.53 -5.22
CA ARG A 336 28.87 -9.22 -4.81
C ARG A 336 28.51 -10.31 -5.81
N LEU A 337 28.68 -11.56 -5.40
CA LEU A 337 28.22 -12.73 -6.15
C LEU A 337 26.68 -12.81 -6.06
N LEU A 338 26.00 -12.85 -7.20
CA LEU A 338 24.54 -12.96 -7.27
C LEU A 338 24.08 -14.37 -7.59
N ILE A 339 24.73 -15.01 -8.55
CA ILE A 339 24.40 -16.35 -9.03
C ILE A 339 25.71 -17.14 -9.08
N ASP A 340 25.69 -18.34 -8.51
CA ASP A 340 26.83 -19.25 -8.50
C ASP A 340 26.40 -20.64 -8.98
N ASP A 341 27.13 -21.16 -9.96
CA ASP A 341 26.96 -22.48 -10.58
C ASP A 341 25.51 -22.94 -10.85
N LEU A 342 24.65 -22.03 -11.31
CA LEU A 342 23.23 -22.32 -11.52
C LEU A 342 23.00 -23.07 -12.85
N SER A 343 22.37 -24.24 -12.78
CA SER A 343 21.96 -25.02 -13.96
C SER A 343 20.48 -25.41 -13.87
N PHE A 344 19.71 -25.14 -14.93
CA PHE A 344 18.30 -25.52 -15.01
C PHE A 344 17.83 -25.68 -16.46
N ASN A 345 16.73 -26.40 -16.66
CA ASN A 345 16.05 -26.56 -17.93
C ASN A 345 14.56 -26.27 -17.76
N VAL A 346 14.01 -25.40 -18.61
CA VAL A 346 12.58 -25.06 -18.63
C VAL A 346 11.92 -25.76 -19.82
N PRO A 347 11.06 -26.76 -19.60
CA PRO A 347 10.34 -27.42 -20.68
C PRO A 347 9.13 -26.58 -21.15
N PRO A 348 8.55 -26.89 -22.33
CA PRO A 348 7.36 -26.21 -22.84
C PRO A 348 6.17 -26.32 -21.90
N GLY A 349 5.47 -25.21 -21.68
CA GLY A 349 4.31 -25.15 -20.78
C GLY A 349 4.65 -25.16 -19.29
N ALA A 350 5.93 -25.20 -18.91
CA ALA A 350 6.33 -25.08 -17.51
C ALA A 350 6.02 -23.67 -16.97
N ILE A 351 5.47 -23.63 -15.76
CA ILE A 351 5.31 -22.41 -14.98
C ILE A 351 6.36 -22.44 -13.88
N VAL A 352 7.36 -21.56 -13.98
CA VAL A 352 8.49 -21.50 -13.05
C VAL A 352 8.33 -20.29 -12.13
N GLY A 353 8.09 -20.55 -10.85
CA GLY A 353 8.10 -19.51 -9.82
C GLY A 353 9.53 -19.23 -9.34
N ILE A 354 9.99 -17.99 -9.46
CA ILE A 354 11.30 -17.56 -8.96
C ILE A 354 11.10 -16.79 -7.66
N ILE A 355 11.58 -17.36 -6.56
CA ILE A 355 11.47 -16.78 -5.22
C ILE A 355 12.87 -16.42 -4.67
N GLY A 356 12.90 -15.47 -3.74
CA GLY A 356 14.13 -15.06 -3.06
C GLY A 356 14.06 -13.60 -2.61
N PRO A 357 14.99 -13.16 -1.75
CA PRO A 357 14.98 -11.80 -1.23
C PRO A 357 15.25 -10.74 -2.31
N ASN A 358 14.95 -9.48 -2.00
CA ASN A 358 15.28 -8.38 -2.90
C ASN A 358 16.79 -8.23 -3.06
N GLY A 359 17.23 -7.94 -4.28
CA GLY A 359 18.66 -7.88 -4.62
C GLY A 359 19.36 -9.24 -4.77
N ALA A 360 18.64 -10.36 -4.71
CA ALA A 360 19.20 -11.72 -4.92
C ALA A 360 19.55 -12.05 -6.40
N GLY A 361 19.42 -11.11 -7.34
CA GLY A 361 19.71 -11.35 -8.76
C GLY A 361 18.54 -11.91 -9.60
N LYS A 362 17.30 -11.91 -9.09
CA LYS A 362 16.11 -12.36 -9.87
C LYS A 362 15.93 -11.60 -11.19
N SER A 363 15.97 -10.27 -11.14
CA SER A 363 15.87 -9.42 -12.34
C SER A 363 17.09 -9.56 -13.24
N THR A 364 18.28 -9.77 -12.67
CA THR A 364 19.52 -10.07 -13.41
C THR A 364 19.38 -11.36 -14.21
N LEU A 365 18.81 -12.42 -13.63
CA LEU A 365 18.52 -13.65 -14.37
C LEU A 365 17.61 -13.39 -15.58
N PHE A 366 16.54 -12.59 -15.41
CA PHE A 366 15.70 -12.21 -16.54
C PHE A 366 16.46 -11.41 -17.61
N ARG A 367 17.29 -10.45 -17.21
CA ARG A 367 18.13 -9.67 -18.15
C ARG A 367 19.11 -10.56 -18.92
N MET A 368 19.68 -11.57 -18.27
CA MET A 368 20.54 -12.55 -18.94
C MET A 368 19.74 -13.44 -19.91
N ILE A 369 18.53 -13.86 -19.53
CA ILE A 369 17.66 -14.64 -20.42
C ILE A 369 17.27 -13.82 -21.66
N ILE A 370 16.93 -12.53 -21.53
CA ILE A 370 16.58 -11.71 -22.70
C ILE A 370 17.81 -11.14 -23.45
N GLY A 371 19.02 -11.54 -23.08
CA GLY A 371 20.28 -11.12 -23.74
C GLY A 371 20.71 -9.67 -23.47
N GLN A 372 20.08 -8.96 -22.53
CA GLN A 372 20.49 -7.61 -22.10
C GLN A 372 21.76 -7.63 -21.23
N GLU A 373 22.02 -8.74 -20.54
CA GLU A 373 23.23 -8.97 -19.76
C GLU A 373 23.85 -10.31 -20.14
N GLN A 374 25.16 -10.46 -19.96
CA GLN A 374 25.88 -11.71 -20.21
C GLN A 374 26.27 -12.37 -18.88
N PRO A 375 26.21 -13.71 -18.77
CA PRO A 375 26.78 -14.42 -17.63
C PRO A 375 28.30 -14.25 -17.62
N ASP A 376 28.90 -14.20 -16.43
CA ASP A 376 30.36 -14.11 -16.32
C ASP A 376 31.01 -15.48 -16.59
N ARG A 377 30.31 -16.56 -16.23
CA ARG A 377 30.63 -17.95 -16.60
C ARG A 377 29.35 -18.74 -16.88
N GLY A 378 29.46 -19.81 -17.65
CA GLY A 378 28.32 -20.64 -18.04
C GLY A 378 27.63 -20.13 -19.31
N THR A 379 26.55 -20.81 -19.70
CA THR A 379 25.79 -20.48 -20.91
C THR A 379 24.29 -20.48 -20.65
N ILE A 380 23.58 -19.59 -21.35
CA ILE A 380 22.12 -19.58 -21.45
C ILE A 380 21.77 -19.77 -22.92
N GLU A 381 21.06 -20.84 -23.22
CA GLU A 381 20.58 -21.15 -24.56
C GLU A 381 19.05 -21.08 -24.58
N ILE A 382 18.53 -20.24 -25.46
CA ILE A 382 17.10 -20.08 -25.70
C ILE A 382 16.74 -20.85 -26.97
N GLY A 383 15.62 -21.56 -26.95
CA GLY A 383 15.14 -22.27 -28.13
C GLY A 383 14.77 -21.32 -29.27
N GLU A 384 15.01 -21.74 -30.52
CA GLU A 384 14.77 -20.94 -31.73
C GLU A 384 13.30 -20.51 -31.94
N THR A 385 12.37 -21.12 -31.22
CA THR A 385 10.92 -20.86 -31.31
C THR A 385 10.41 -19.94 -30.20
N VAL A 386 11.29 -19.46 -29.33
CA VAL A 386 10.98 -18.49 -28.28
C VAL A 386 11.22 -17.10 -28.86
N ASN A 387 10.14 -16.37 -29.13
CA ASN A 387 10.17 -15.01 -29.69
C ASN A 387 10.06 -13.93 -28.60
#